data_AF-K8GQ63-F1
#
_entry.id   AF-K8GQ63-F1
#
_cell.length_a   1.000
_cell.length_b   1.000
_cell.length_c   1.000
_cell.angle_alpha   90.00
_cell.angle_beta   90.00
_cell.angle_gamma   90.00
#
_symmetry.space_group_name_H-M   'P 1'
#
loop_
_entity.id
_entity.type
_entity.pdbx_description
1 polymer ?
#
loop_
_entity_poly.entity_id
_entity_poly.type
_entity_poly.pdbx_seq_one_letter_code
_entity_poly.pdbx_strand_id
1 'polypeptide(L)'
;MPTNDSELQAQARKILDAIAFAPFEQCQSLSRDFAGVPARPGIYAIRHKSDGLLYIGKTKSLRGRFSGGHKAFLWAWLDKYNDEDVRIAVQVISHWGNPALLLELEAIILRATEPPYNAQIPTER
;
A
#
# COMPACT_ATOMS: atom_id res chain seq x y z
N MET A 1 -25.80 -13.96 -2.60
CA MET A 1 -25.11 -14.99 -3.42
C MET A 1 -23.72 -15.17 -2.85
N PRO A 2 -23.19 -16.39 -2.73
CA PRO A 2 -21.81 -16.55 -2.31
C PRO A 2 -20.94 -16.04 -3.47
N THR A 3 -20.24 -14.93 -3.26
CA THR A 3 -19.11 -14.58 -4.13
C THR A 3 -18.15 -15.78 -4.09
N ASN A 4 -17.85 -16.38 -5.24
CA ASN A 4 -16.87 -17.45 -5.33
C ASN A 4 -15.56 -16.96 -4.69
N ASP A 5 -15.14 -17.56 -3.57
CA ASP A 5 -13.91 -17.17 -2.85
C ASP A 5 -12.69 -17.16 -3.79
N SER A 6 -12.68 -18.02 -4.81
CA SER A 6 -11.68 -18.06 -5.88
C SER A 6 -11.65 -16.77 -6.74
N GLU A 7 -12.80 -16.22 -7.10
CA GLU A 7 -12.88 -14.96 -7.85
C GLU A 7 -12.41 -13.77 -7.00
N LEU A 8 -12.76 -13.79 -5.71
CA LEU A 8 -12.33 -12.79 -4.74
C LEU A 8 -10.81 -12.81 -4.56
N GLN A 9 -10.21 -14.00 -4.43
CA GLN A 9 -8.77 -14.18 -4.34
C GLN A 9 -8.05 -13.75 -5.62
N ALA A 10 -8.56 -14.12 -6.80
CA ALA A 10 -7.99 -13.69 -8.07
C ALA A 10 -8.03 -12.16 -8.24
N GLN A 11 -9.14 -11.53 -7.84
CA GLN A 11 -9.27 -10.08 -7.86
C GLN A 11 -8.30 -9.41 -6.88
N ALA A 12 -8.19 -9.94 -5.65
CA ALA A 12 -7.27 -9.45 -4.65
C ALA A 12 -5.82 -9.56 -5.11
N ARG A 13 -5.45 -10.70 -5.73
CA ARG A 13 -4.11 -10.90 -6.28
C ARG A 13 -3.78 -9.92 -7.40
N LYS A 14 -4.71 -9.71 -8.34
CA LYS A 14 -4.55 -8.74 -9.43
C LYS A 14 -4.33 -7.32 -8.91
N ILE A 15 -5.08 -6.93 -7.88
CA ILE A 15 -4.93 -5.61 -7.21
C ILE A 15 -3.55 -5.51 -6.54
N LEU A 16 -3.12 -6.58 -5.86
CA LEU A 16 -1.82 -6.62 -5.21
C LEU A 16 -0.67 -6.54 -6.21
N ASP A 17 -0.71 -7.33 -7.27
CA ASP A 17 0.33 -7.32 -8.30
C ASP A 17 0.41 -5.93 -8.96
N ALA A 18 -0.74 -5.29 -9.22
CA ALA A 18 -0.77 -3.94 -9.78
C ALA A 18 -0.05 -2.91 -8.90
N ILE A 19 -0.23 -2.94 -7.58
CA ILE A 19 0.41 -1.97 -6.68
C ILE A 19 1.86 -2.35 -6.32
N ALA A 20 2.13 -3.64 -6.11
CA ALA A 20 3.46 -4.16 -5.77
C ALA A 20 4.45 -4.09 -6.93
N PHE A 21 3.96 -4.13 -8.18
CA PHE A 21 4.77 -4.02 -9.40
C PHE A 21 4.53 -2.74 -10.21
N ALA A 22 3.78 -1.77 -9.69
CA ALA A 22 3.66 -0.42 -10.27
C ALA A 22 5.04 0.17 -10.63
N PRO A 23 5.27 0.71 -11.84
CA PRO A 23 6.53 1.36 -12.17
C PRO A 23 6.83 2.52 -11.21
N PHE A 24 8.09 2.65 -10.78
CA PHE A 24 8.50 3.67 -9.81
C PHE A 24 8.16 5.08 -10.30
N GLU A 25 8.36 5.35 -11.58
CA GLU A 25 8.11 6.64 -12.22
C GLU A 25 6.62 7.03 -12.21
N GLN A 26 5.72 6.04 -12.11
CA GLN A 26 4.27 6.24 -12.03
C GLN A 26 3.77 6.39 -10.58
N CYS A 27 4.64 6.14 -9.59
CA CYS A 27 4.32 6.33 -8.18
C CYS A 27 4.39 7.82 -7.80
N GLN A 28 3.62 8.20 -6.79
CA GLN A 28 3.52 9.57 -6.30
C GLN A 28 4.78 9.95 -5.52
N SER A 29 5.38 11.09 -5.87
CA SER A 29 6.50 11.67 -5.12
C SER A 29 6.07 12.13 -3.73
N LEU A 30 7.03 12.15 -2.80
CA LEU A 30 6.82 12.71 -1.48
C LEU A 30 6.66 14.23 -1.56
N SER A 31 5.70 14.74 -0.81
CA SER A 31 5.45 16.17 -0.64
C SER A 31 4.84 16.38 0.74
N ARG A 32 4.98 17.59 1.29
CA ARG A 32 4.54 17.90 2.65
C ARG A 32 3.04 17.65 2.88
N ASP A 33 2.23 17.82 1.85
CA ASP A 33 0.77 17.69 1.88
C ASP A 33 0.24 16.45 1.14
N PHE A 34 1.13 15.67 0.51
CA PHE A 34 0.78 14.51 -0.30
C PHE A 34 -0.28 14.84 -1.37
N ALA A 35 -0.17 15.99 -2.02
CA ALA A 35 -1.18 16.48 -2.98
C ALA A 35 -1.47 15.49 -4.13
N GLY A 36 -0.46 14.73 -4.58
CA GLY A 36 -0.60 13.69 -5.61
C GLY A 36 -1.35 12.43 -5.16
N VAL A 37 -1.52 12.23 -3.85
CA VAL A 37 -2.23 11.08 -3.29
C VAL A 37 -3.72 11.40 -3.18
N PRO A 38 -4.65 10.53 -3.65
CA PRO A 38 -6.08 10.80 -3.55
C PRO A 38 -6.59 10.71 -2.10
N ALA A 39 -7.60 11.50 -1.73
CA ALA A 39 -8.28 11.39 -0.44
C ALA A 39 -9.46 10.39 -0.50
N ARG A 40 -9.16 9.13 -0.87
CA ARG A 40 -10.15 8.06 -1.05
C ARG A 40 -9.72 6.77 -0.37
N PRO A 41 -10.63 5.83 -0.06
CA PRO A 41 -10.26 4.50 0.40
C PRO A 41 -9.39 3.75 -0.64
N GLY A 42 -8.46 2.93 -0.16
CA GLY A 42 -7.63 2.12 -1.05
C GLY A 42 -6.46 1.45 -0.36
N ILE A 43 -5.58 0.89 -1.18
CA ILE A 43 -4.30 0.33 -0.80
C ILE A 43 -3.21 1.31 -1.21
N TYR A 44 -2.21 1.46 -0.36
CA TYR A 44 -1.00 2.20 -0.63
C TYR A 44 0.22 1.31 -0.41
N ALA A 45 1.28 1.58 -1.14
CA ALA A 45 2.59 0.99 -0.93
C ALA A 45 3.66 2.07 -0.94
N ILE A 46 4.66 1.90 -0.08
CA ILE A 46 5.86 2.72 -0.04
C ILE A 46 6.96 1.91 -0.72
N ARG A 47 7.61 2.54 -1.68
CA ARG A 47 8.56 1.86 -2.57
C ARG A 47 9.86 2.64 -2.66
N HIS A 48 10.97 1.92 -2.67
CA HIS A 48 12.27 2.42 -3.04
C HIS A 48 12.54 2.13 -4.52
N LYS A 49 13.30 3.00 -5.18
CA LYS A 49 13.66 2.87 -6.61
C LYS A 49 14.39 1.56 -6.91
N SER A 50 15.34 1.18 -6.06
CA SER A 50 16.17 -0.02 -6.26
C SER A 50 15.69 -1.21 -5.43
N ASP A 51 15.30 -0.98 -4.18
CA ASP A 51 14.94 -2.05 -3.24
C ASP A 51 13.47 -2.49 -3.38
N GLY A 52 12.70 -1.81 -4.24
CA GLY A 52 11.35 -2.19 -4.55
C GLY A 52 10.37 -1.89 -3.41
N LEU A 53 9.57 -2.88 -3.02
CA LEU A 53 8.47 -2.68 -2.08
C LEU A 53 8.97 -2.68 -0.63
N LEU A 54 8.85 -1.54 0.06
CA LEU A 54 9.27 -1.39 1.45
C LEU A 54 8.12 -1.66 2.44
N TYR A 55 6.93 -1.15 2.11
CA TYR A 55 5.74 -1.27 2.94
C TYR A 55 4.47 -1.27 2.09
N ILE A 56 3.41 -1.87 2.60
CA ILE A 56 2.08 -1.87 1.99
C ILE A 56 0.99 -1.88 3.07
N GLY A 57 -0.09 -1.17 2.83
CA GLY A 57 -1.21 -1.12 3.75
C GLY A 57 -2.51 -0.68 3.08
N LYS A 58 -3.61 -0.80 3.82
CA LYS A 58 -4.94 -0.31 3.42
C LYS A 58 -5.38 0.84 4.32
N THR A 59 -6.27 1.69 3.81
CA THR A 59 -6.77 2.84 4.57
C THR A 59 -8.13 3.31 4.04
N LYS A 60 -8.93 3.93 4.91
CA LYS A 60 -10.17 4.64 4.53
C LYS A 60 -9.90 5.97 3.82
N SER A 61 -8.69 6.51 3.95
CA SER A 61 -8.24 7.70 3.24
C SER A 61 -6.76 7.56 2.90
N LEU A 62 -6.44 7.41 1.62
CA LEU A 62 -5.08 7.27 1.11
C LEU A 62 -4.22 8.48 1.51
N ARG A 63 -4.66 9.70 1.20
CA ARG A 63 -3.96 10.92 1.65
C ARG A 63 -3.96 11.06 3.17
N GLY A 64 -5.10 10.83 3.80
CA GLY A 64 -5.25 10.98 5.26
C GLY A 64 -4.34 10.05 6.05
N ARG A 65 -3.97 8.89 5.50
CA ARG A 65 -3.10 7.91 6.17
C ARG A 65 -1.74 8.47 6.56
N PHE A 66 -1.22 9.39 5.75
CA PHE A 66 0.10 9.99 5.95
C PHE A 66 0.05 11.26 6.83
N SER A 67 -1.15 11.74 7.16
CA SER A 67 -1.32 12.86 8.09
C SER A 67 -0.87 12.46 9.49
N GLY A 68 0.00 13.26 10.11
CA GLY A 68 0.61 12.94 11.41
C GLY A 68 1.81 11.99 11.34
N GLY A 69 2.28 11.66 10.12
CA GLY A 69 3.45 10.83 9.90
C GLY A 69 3.12 9.37 9.60
N HIS A 70 4.13 8.64 9.12
CA HIS A 70 4.00 7.23 8.76
C HIS A 70 5.29 6.49 9.12
N LYS A 71 5.18 5.37 9.85
CA LYS A 71 6.34 4.66 10.42
C LYS A 71 7.35 4.20 9.35
N ALA A 72 6.86 3.75 8.21
CA ALA A 72 7.72 3.38 7.08
C ALA A 72 8.53 4.55 6.50
N PHE A 73 8.07 5.81 6.60
CA PHE A 73 8.91 6.96 6.21
C PHE A 73 9.98 7.27 7.26
N LEU A 74 9.65 7.12 8.54
CA LEU A 74 10.66 7.22 9.60
C LEU A 74 11.75 6.15 9.42
N TRP A 75 11.36 4.93 9.06
CA TRP A 75 12.30 3.83 8.83
C TRP A 75 13.13 4.01 7.57
N ALA A 76 12.53 4.43 6.45
CA ALA A 76 13.28 4.82 5.26
C ALA A 76 14.33 5.90 5.55
N TRP A 77 14.01 6.85 6.42
CA TRP A 77 14.95 7.86 6.88
C TRP A 77 16.06 7.29 7.78
N LEU A 78 15.75 6.34 8.67
CA LEU A 78 16.75 5.63 9.48
C LEU A 78 17.70 4.81 8.61
N ASP A 79 17.17 4.19 7.56
CA ASP A 79 17.90 3.40 6.55
C ASP A 79 18.69 4.28 5.56
N LYS A 80 18.65 5.60 5.73
CA LYS A 80 19.41 6.59 4.93
C LYS A 80 19.02 6.64 3.45
N TYR A 81 17.77 6.30 3.10
CA TYR A 81 17.28 6.53 1.75
C TYR A 81 17.11 8.03 1.46
N ASN A 82 17.45 8.42 0.23
CA ASN A 82 17.10 9.74 -0.29
C ASN A 82 15.59 9.80 -0.52
N ASP A 83 14.98 10.95 -0.28
CA ASP A 83 13.56 11.16 -0.45
C ASP A 83 13.11 11.02 -1.91
N GLU A 84 13.96 11.39 -2.87
CA GLU A 84 13.69 11.24 -4.31
C GLU A 84 13.61 9.77 -4.76
N ASP A 85 14.25 8.87 -4.02
CA ASP A 85 14.26 7.43 -4.31
C ASP A 85 13.11 6.70 -3.61
N VAL A 86 12.27 7.40 -2.83
CA VAL A 86 11.09 6.84 -2.16
C VAL A 86 9.80 7.42 -2.72
N ARG A 87 8.86 6.55 -3.11
CA ARG A 87 7.56 6.96 -3.66
C ARG A 87 6.39 6.16 -3.11
N ILE A 88 5.19 6.68 -3.35
CA ILE A 88 3.92 6.10 -2.90
C ILE A 88 3.16 5.56 -4.11
N ALA A 89 3.01 4.23 -4.20
CA ALA A 89 2.06 3.62 -5.12
C ALA A 89 0.67 3.59 -4.48
N VAL A 90 -0.38 3.81 -5.26
CA VAL A 90 -1.76 3.83 -4.77
C VAL A 90 -2.70 3.07 -5.69
N GLN A 91 -3.62 2.33 -5.09
CA GLN A 91 -4.75 1.72 -5.77
C GLN A 91 -6.03 2.09 -5.05
N VAL A 92 -6.88 2.89 -5.69
CA VAL A 92 -8.19 3.26 -5.14
C VAL A 92 -9.10 2.03 -5.17
N ILE A 93 -9.79 1.78 -4.07
CA ILE A 93 -10.80 0.73 -3.98
C ILE A 93 -12.16 1.38 -3.79
N SER A 94 -13.14 0.97 -4.60
CA SER A 94 -14.52 1.41 -4.40
C SER A 94 -15.05 0.87 -3.08
N HIS A 95 -15.50 1.75 -2.20
CA HIS A 95 -16.07 1.42 -0.88
C HIS A 95 -17.32 0.52 -0.97
N TRP A 96 -17.96 0.47 -2.14
CA TRP A 96 -19.27 -0.15 -2.36
C TRP A 96 -19.23 -1.64 -2.75
N GLY A 97 -18.04 -2.22 -2.96
CA GLY A 97 -17.93 -3.54 -3.58
C GLY A 97 -18.09 -4.72 -2.63
N ASN A 98 -17.17 -4.87 -1.66
CA ASN A 98 -17.14 -6.08 -0.84
C ASN A 98 -16.17 -5.94 0.36
N PRO A 99 -16.66 -5.85 1.61
CA PRO A 99 -15.81 -5.87 2.80
C PRO A 99 -14.91 -7.13 2.90
N ALA A 100 -15.36 -8.27 2.37
CA ALA A 100 -14.55 -9.50 2.34
C ALA A 100 -13.32 -9.36 1.44
N LEU A 101 -13.41 -8.60 0.34
CA LEU A 101 -12.26 -8.30 -0.53
C LEU A 101 -11.16 -7.58 0.27
N LEU A 102 -11.53 -6.67 1.18
CA LEU A 102 -10.56 -5.93 2.01
C LEU A 102 -9.86 -6.80 3.06
N LEU A 103 -10.51 -7.86 3.54
CA LEU A 103 -9.93 -8.83 4.47
C LEU A 103 -8.98 -9.79 3.74
N GLU A 104 -9.42 -10.34 2.61
CA GLU A 104 -8.58 -11.20 1.76
C GLU A 104 -7.35 -10.45 1.25
N LEU A 105 -7.52 -9.19 0.83
CA LEU A 105 -6.41 -8.34 0.40
C LEU A 105 -5.33 -8.23 1.49
N GLU A 106 -5.69 -8.02 2.75
CA GLU A 106 -4.71 -7.90 3.85
C GLU A 106 -3.95 -9.21 4.10
N ALA A 107 -4.66 -10.34 4.12
CA ALA A 107 -4.05 -11.65 4.28
C ALA A 107 -3.12 -12.01 3.10
N ILE A 108 -3.51 -11.68 1.87
CA ILE A 108 -2.73 -11.94 0.66
C ILE A 108 -1.52 -10.99 0.60
N ILE A 109 -1.70 -9.71 0.94
CA ILE A 109 -0.65 -8.69 1.02
C ILE A 109 0.49 -9.16 1.91
N LEU A 110 0.18 -9.55 3.15
CA LEU A 110 1.20 -9.93 4.13
C LEU A 110 1.94 -11.21 3.73
N ARG A 111 1.26 -12.18 3.12
CA ARG A 111 1.87 -13.46 2.72
C ARG A 111 2.68 -13.38 1.43
N ALA A 112 2.29 -12.54 0.48
CA ALA A 112 2.86 -12.59 -0.87
C ALA A 112 4.06 -11.66 -1.07
N THR A 113 4.21 -10.63 -0.23
CA THR A 113 5.19 -9.57 -0.49
C THR A 113 6.27 -9.43 0.57
N GLU A 114 6.09 -10.04 1.75
CA GLU A 114 6.94 -9.89 2.96
C GLU A 114 7.73 -8.57 3.04
N PRO A 115 7.10 -7.39 2.90
CA PRO A 115 7.88 -6.16 2.79
C PRO A 115 8.64 -5.94 4.09
N PRO A 116 9.89 -5.46 4.02
CA PRO A 116 10.81 -5.43 5.15
C PRO A 116 10.20 -4.68 6.34
N TYR A 117 9.39 -3.66 6.07
CA TYR A 117 8.72 -2.89 7.12
C TYR A 117 7.43 -3.54 7.62
N ASN A 118 6.66 -4.24 6.79
CA ASN A 118 5.45 -4.94 7.25
C ASN A 118 5.79 -6.10 8.20
N ALA A 119 6.91 -6.80 7.99
CA ALA A 119 7.35 -7.88 8.87
C ALA A 119 7.65 -7.41 10.31
N GLN A 120 7.93 -6.12 10.49
CA GLN A 120 8.37 -5.54 11.76
C GLN A 120 7.37 -4.55 12.38
N ILE A 121 6.29 -4.20 11.65
CA ILE A 121 5.23 -3.34 12.16
C ILE A 121 4.09 -4.24 12.65
N PRO A 122 3.79 -4.24 13.97
CA PRO A 122 2.67 -5.02 14.49
C PRO A 122 1.37 -4.60 13.79
N THR A 123 0.56 -5.58 13.40
CA THR A 123 -0.81 -5.32 12.93
C THR A 123 -1.58 -4.66 14.06
N GLU A 124 -2.15 -3.47 13.83
CA GLU A 124 -3.09 -2.87 14.80
C GLU A 124 -4.26 -3.85 14.99
N ARG A 125 -4.52 -4.22 16.25
CA ARG A 125 -5.62 -5.11 16.66
C ARG A 125 -6.96 -4.40 16.60
#